data_AF-M0B189-F1
#
_entry.id   AF-M0B189-F1
#
_cell.length_a   1.000
_cell.length_b   1.000
_cell.length_c   1.000
_cell.angle_alpha   90.00
_cell.angle_beta   90.00
_cell.angle_gamma   90.00
#
_symmetry.space_group_name_H-M   'P 1'
#
loop_
_entity.id
_entity.type
_entity.pdbx_description
1 polymer ?
#
loop_
_entity_poly.entity_id
_entity_poly.type
_entity_poly.pdbx_seq_one_letter_code
_entity_poly.pdbx_strand_id
1 'polypeptide(L)'
;MTETTLPLIRNDSPATYKRLMGICGVAGGLALGIGTALNRPVIAVVLYAVGLTAAVVIPYGTAGPLFDERDDAIHRRASGTTLALFGWLSALVYPSLVVLSGTKLFSWGPASAAVAWTTVVVYGTYAVALGYFRHTAG
;
A
#
# COMPACT_ATOMS: atom_id res chain seq x y z
N MET A 1 -26.42 35.12 18.91
CA MET A 1 -26.02 34.71 17.54
C MET A 1 -25.14 33.50 17.71
N THR A 2 -25.65 32.32 17.36
CA THR A 2 -25.14 31.01 17.78
C THR A 2 -24.00 30.59 16.87
N GLU A 3 -22.76 30.63 17.34
CA GLU A 3 -21.66 29.91 16.68
C GLU A 3 -21.78 28.43 17.03
N THR A 4 -22.51 27.70 16.21
CA THR A 4 -22.51 26.24 16.20
C THR A 4 -21.25 25.76 15.45
N THR A 5 -20.08 25.98 16.03
CA THR A 5 -18.83 25.37 15.55
C THR A 5 -18.89 23.88 15.86
N LEU A 6 -19.14 23.08 14.83
CA LEU A 6 -19.10 21.61 14.88
C LEU A 6 -17.77 21.15 15.51
N PRO A 7 -17.76 20.51 16.69
CA PRO A 7 -16.55 20.08 17.38
C PRO A 7 -15.92 18.82 16.75
N LEU A 8 -16.15 18.56 15.46
CA LEU A 8 -15.90 17.25 14.87
C LEU A 8 -14.56 17.09 14.16
N ILE A 9 -13.78 18.16 13.95
CA ILE A 9 -12.46 18.08 13.29
C ILE A 9 -11.49 19.12 13.85
N ARG A 10 -11.31 19.17 15.17
CA ARG A 10 -10.14 19.83 15.78
C ARG A 10 -9.27 18.78 16.43
N ASN A 11 -8.55 18.03 15.61
CA ASN A 11 -7.45 17.20 16.08
C ASN A 11 -6.18 17.63 15.36
N ASP A 12 -5.58 18.70 15.86
CA ASP A 12 -4.41 19.39 15.31
C ASP A 12 -3.09 18.63 15.64
N SER A 13 -3.13 17.30 15.77
CA SER A 13 -1.95 16.48 16.05
C SER A 13 -1.50 15.71 14.79
N PRO A 14 -0.42 16.14 14.12
CA PRO A 14 0.15 15.44 12.96
C PRO A 14 0.41 13.95 13.21
N ALA A 15 0.68 13.58 14.47
CA ALA A 15 0.90 12.20 14.89
C ALA A 15 -0.37 11.32 14.78
N THR A 16 -1.53 11.82 15.20
CA THR A 16 -2.79 11.07 15.09
C THR A 16 -3.15 10.82 13.63
N TYR A 17 -2.89 11.81 12.79
CA TYR A 17 -3.15 11.72 11.37
C TYR A 17 -2.27 10.68 10.66
N LYS A 18 -0.95 10.72 10.90
CA LYS A 18 0.01 9.75 10.35
C LYS A 18 -0.35 8.32 10.78
N ARG A 19 -0.82 8.17 12.02
CA ARG A 19 -1.30 6.89 12.56
C ARG A 19 -2.60 6.43 11.89
N LEU A 20 -3.56 7.32 11.64
CA LEU A 20 -4.78 7.00 10.90
C LEU A 20 -4.48 6.51 9.49
N MET A 21 -3.57 7.19 8.77
CA MET A 21 -3.19 6.78 7.42
C MET A 21 -2.63 5.34 7.40
N GLY A 22 -1.73 5.03 8.33
CA GLY A 22 -1.19 3.67 8.48
C GLY A 22 -2.25 2.64 8.86
N ILE A 23 -3.14 2.98 9.80
CA ILE A 23 -4.23 2.09 10.24
C ILE A 23 -5.21 1.84 9.08
N CYS A 24 -5.59 2.86 8.31
CA CYS A 24 -6.47 2.72 7.16
C CYS A 24 -5.87 1.79 6.09
N GLY A 25 -4.57 1.91 5.82
CA GLY A 25 -3.87 1.01 4.89
C GLY A 25 -3.86 -0.44 5.38
N VAL A 26 -3.50 -0.66 6.65
CA VAL A 26 -3.47 -2.01 7.25
C VAL A 26 -4.87 -2.61 7.34
N ALA A 27 -5.86 -1.85 7.81
CA ALA A 27 -7.24 -2.27 7.93
C ALA A 27 -7.85 -2.61 6.56
N GLY A 28 -7.57 -1.82 5.52
CA GLY A 28 -7.98 -2.11 4.15
C GLY A 28 -7.39 -3.43 3.66
N GLY A 29 -6.08 -3.65 3.84
CA GLY A 29 -5.41 -4.90 3.47
C GLY A 29 -5.97 -6.12 4.20
N LEU A 30 -6.21 -6.00 5.51
CA LEU A 30 -6.82 -7.05 6.32
C LEU A 30 -8.26 -7.34 5.90
N ALA A 31 -9.06 -6.30 5.62
CA ALA A 31 -10.42 -6.46 5.14
C ALA A 31 -10.48 -7.23 3.81
N LEU A 32 -9.52 -6.96 2.91
CA LEU A 32 -9.41 -7.71 1.66
C LEU A 32 -9.08 -9.19 1.90
N GLY A 33 -8.08 -9.47 2.73
CA GLY A 33 -7.64 -10.84 3.03
C GLY A 33 -8.71 -11.66 3.76
N ILE A 34 -9.24 -11.12 4.86
CA ILE A 34 -10.28 -11.77 5.67
C ILE A 34 -11.58 -11.91 4.88
N GLY A 35 -12.01 -10.87 4.18
CA GLY A 35 -13.24 -10.91 3.40
C GLY A 35 -13.18 -11.91 2.25
N THR A 36 -12.01 -12.08 1.62
CA THR A 36 -11.80 -13.14 0.62
C THR A 36 -11.86 -14.53 1.24
N ALA A 37 -11.24 -14.72 2.41
CA ALA A 37 -11.27 -16.00 3.14
C ALA A 37 -12.69 -16.39 3.60
N LEU A 38 -13.55 -15.40 3.90
CA LEU A 38 -14.94 -15.60 4.32
C LEU A 38 -15.93 -15.71 3.14
N ASN A 39 -15.46 -15.88 1.90
CA ASN A 39 -16.28 -15.91 0.68
C ASN A 39 -17.17 -14.66 0.50
N ARG A 40 -16.70 -13.49 0.95
CA ARG A 40 -17.34 -12.18 0.75
C ARG A 40 -16.46 -11.24 -0.09
N PRO A 41 -16.05 -11.64 -1.31
CA PRO A 41 -15.04 -10.92 -2.08
C PRO A 41 -15.47 -9.49 -2.46
N VAL A 42 -16.75 -9.28 -2.76
CA VAL A 42 -17.26 -7.94 -3.12
C VAL A 42 -17.13 -6.97 -1.95
N ILE A 43 -17.51 -7.40 -0.74
CA ILE A 43 -17.40 -6.59 0.48
C ILE A 43 -15.92 -6.32 0.79
N ALA A 44 -15.07 -7.33 0.64
CA ALA A 44 -13.62 -7.23 0.84
C ALA A 44 -12.99 -6.16 -0.05
N VAL A 45 -13.33 -6.16 -1.35
CA VAL A 45 -12.85 -5.18 -2.33
C VAL A 45 -13.36 -3.77 -2.03
N VAL A 46 -14.64 -3.63 -1.66
CA VAL A 46 -15.21 -2.32 -1.31
C VAL A 46 -14.50 -1.73 -0.08
N LEU A 47 -14.31 -2.53 0.98
CA LEU A 47 -13.62 -2.08 2.19
C LEU A 47 -12.16 -1.72 1.92
N TYR A 48 -11.47 -2.51 1.10
CA TYR A 48 -10.13 -2.19 0.65
C TYR A 48 -10.07 -0.87 -0.12
N ALA A 49 -10.97 -0.68 -1.09
CA ALA A 49 -11.05 0.54 -1.89
C ALA A 49 -11.34 1.76 -1.03
N VAL A 50 -12.25 1.66 -0.06
CA VAL A 50 -12.55 2.73 0.91
C VAL A 50 -11.32 3.04 1.76
N GLY A 51 -10.64 2.03 2.30
CA GLY A 51 -9.42 2.24 3.10
C GLY A 51 -8.30 2.91 2.31
N LEU A 52 -8.12 2.52 1.05
CA LEU A 52 -7.11 3.08 0.15
C LEU A 52 -7.46 4.52 -0.25
N THR A 53 -8.73 4.77 -0.60
CA THR A 53 -9.23 6.12 -0.90
C THR A 53 -9.09 7.04 0.31
N ALA A 54 -9.42 6.56 1.51
CA ALA A 54 -9.21 7.31 2.74
C ALA A 54 -7.72 7.66 2.91
N ALA A 55 -6.81 6.70 2.77
CA ALA A 55 -5.38 6.96 2.89
C ALA A 55 -4.84 7.99 1.88
N VAL A 56 -5.41 8.07 0.67
CA VAL A 56 -5.03 9.05 -0.37
C VAL A 56 -5.67 10.42 -0.13
N VAL A 57 -6.96 10.46 0.22
CA VAL A 57 -7.74 11.70 0.32
C VAL A 57 -7.47 12.45 1.62
N ILE A 58 -7.25 11.72 2.72
CA ILE A 58 -6.93 12.28 4.03
C ILE A 58 -5.83 13.37 3.92
N PRO A 59 -4.66 13.13 3.25
CA PRO A 59 -3.62 14.12 2.89
C PRO A 59 -4.11 15.51 2.46
N TYR A 60 -5.10 15.54 1.57
CA TYR A 60 -5.56 16.78 0.92
C TYR A 60 -6.46 17.65 1.80
N GLY A 61 -6.97 17.10 2.91
CA GLY A 61 -7.88 17.83 3.82
C GLY A 61 -7.17 18.66 4.90
N THR A 62 -5.84 18.67 4.95
CA THR A 62 -5.10 19.34 6.03
C THR A 62 -4.56 20.71 5.62
N ALA A 63 -4.78 21.71 6.49
CA ALA A 63 -4.49 23.13 6.22
C ALA A 63 -3.01 23.53 6.43
N GLY A 64 -2.08 22.58 6.64
CA GLY A 64 -0.66 22.87 6.86
C GLY A 64 0.25 21.72 6.42
N PRO A 65 1.57 21.95 6.27
CA PRO A 65 2.52 20.92 5.87
C PRO A 65 2.59 19.85 6.96
N LEU A 66 1.98 18.69 6.71
CA LEU A 66 1.87 17.61 7.68
C LEU A 66 3.12 16.71 7.73
N PHE A 67 3.91 16.76 6.66
CA PHE A 67 5.16 16.05 6.48
C PHE A 67 6.27 17.08 6.39
N ASP A 68 7.21 16.99 7.33
CA ASP A 68 8.46 17.74 7.29
C ASP A 68 9.50 16.95 6.48
N GLU A 69 10.63 17.57 6.12
CA GLU A 69 11.74 16.92 5.39
C GLU A 69 12.21 15.63 6.10
N ARG A 70 12.13 15.61 7.43
CA ARG A 70 12.44 14.43 8.25
C ARG A 70 11.47 13.27 8.02
N ASP A 71 10.17 13.55 7.88
CA ASP A 71 9.18 12.51 7.63
C ASP A 71 9.34 11.93 6.22
N ASP A 72 9.62 12.77 5.22
CA ASP A 72 9.89 12.33 3.85
C ASP A 72 11.12 11.42 3.78
N ALA A 73 12.17 11.71 4.55
CA ALA A 73 13.32 10.84 4.68
C ALA A 73 12.97 9.48 5.30
N ILE A 74 12.11 9.46 6.33
CA ILE A 74 11.62 8.24 6.96
C ILE A 74 10.76 7.43 5.99
N HIS A 75 9.83 8.07 5.28
CA HIS A 75 8.99 7.44 4.27
C HIS A 75 9.82 6.85 3.14
N ARG A 76 10.82 7.58 2.64
CA ARG A 76 11.73 7.09 1.60
C ARG A 76 12.51 5.86 2.07
N ARG A 77 13.03 5.86 3.31
CA ARG A 77 13.70 4.67 3.89
C ARG A 77 12.74 3.50 4.11
N ALA A 78 11.53 3.77 4.59
CA ALA A 78 10.51 2.75 4.79
C ALA A 78 10.12 2.10 3.45
N SER A 79 9.78 2.89 2.43
CA SER A 79 9.47 2.41 1.09
C SER A 79 10.61 1.61 0.47
N GLY A 80 11.86 2.08 0.59
CA GLY A 80 13.04 1.36 0.13
C GLY A 80 13.22 0.02 0.84
N THR A 81 13.07 0.00 2.17
CA THR A 81 13.17 -1.23 2.99
C THR A 81 12.05 -2.22 2.65
N THR A 82 10.82 -1.75 2.52
CA THR A 82 9.66 -2.57 2.14
C THR A 82 9.87 -3.18 0.76
N LEU A 83 10.30 -2.39 -0.23
CA LEU A 83 10.55 -2.89 -1.58
C LEU A 83 11.69 -3.91 -1.60
N ALA A 84 12.74 -3.70 -0.81
CA ALA A 84 13.83 -4.68 -0.68
C ALA A 84 13.34 -5.98 -0.04
N LEU A 85 12.61 -5.91 1.06
CA LEU A 85 12.06 -7.07 1.77
C LEU A 85 11.14 -7.90 0.86
N PHE A 86 10.15 -7.25 0.24
CA PHE A 86 9.24 -7.94 -0.68
C PHE A 86 9.96 -8.48 -1.94
N GLY A 87 11.07 -7.87 -2.33
CA GLY A 87 11.94 -8.40 -3.38
C GLY A 87 12.61 -9.69 -3.02
N TRP A 88 13.25 -9.74 -1.84
CA TRP A 88 13.85 -10.97 -1.33
C TRP A 88 12.81 -12.06 -1.11
N LEU A 89 11.65 -11.72 -0.56
CA LEU A 89 10.55 -12.66 -0.42
C LEU A 89 10.07 -13.17 -1.78
N SER A 90 9.89 -12.30 -2.77
CA SER A 90 9.50 -12.68 -4.14
C SER A 90 10.54 -13.59 -4.79
N ALA A 91 11.83 -13.28 -4.62
CA ALA A 91 12.94 -14.08 -5.11
C ALA A 91 13.02 -15.47 -4.47
N LEU A 92 12.37 -15.68 -3.33
CA LEU A 92 12.25 -16.98 -2.68
C LEU A 92 10.94 -17.69 -3.07
N VAL A 93 9.82 -16.98 -2.97
CA VAL A 93 8.47 -17.54 -3.18
C VAL A 93 8.25 -17.97 -4.63
N TYR A 94 8.55 -17.11 -5.62
CA TYR A 94 8.25 -17.46 -7.01
C TYR A 94 9.08 -18.63 -7.53
N PRO A 95 10.41 -18.70 -7.32
CA PRO A 95 11.18 -19.89 -7.69
C PRO A 95 10.69 -21.15 -6.98
N SER A 96 10.31 -21.05 -5.70
CA SER A 96 9.71 -22.18 -4.97
C SER A 96 8.41 -22.65 -5.62
N LEU A 97 7.51 -21.74 -6.00
CA LEU A 97 6.26 -22.07 -6.69
C LEU A 97 6.52 -22.69 -8.08
N VAL A 98 7.55 -22.22 -8.80
CA VAL A 98 7.96 -22.83 -10.07
C VAL A 98 8.43 -24.27 -9.85
N VAL A 99 9.27 -24.53 -8.85
CA VAL A 99 9.71 -25.90 -8.52
C VAL A 99 8.52 -26.77 -8.10
N LEU A 100 7.62 -26.27 -7.24
CA LEU A 100 6.39 -26.97 -6.84
C LEU A 100 5.45 -27.25 -8.03
N SER A 101 5.46 -26.41 -9.06
CA SER A 101 4.66 -26.67 -10.26
C SER A 101 5.14 -27.90 -11.03
N GLY A 102 6.43 -28.22 -10.96
CA GLY A 102 7.00 -29.44 -11.51
C GLY A 102 6.60 -30.71 -10.75
N THR A 103 6.22 -30.60 -9.47
CA THR A 103 5.83 -31.74 -8.62
C THR A 103 4.33 -32.01 -8.59
N LYS A 104 3.54 -31.26 -9.39
CA LYS A 104 2.05 -31.28 -9.39
C LYS A 104 1.39 -30.87 -8.06
N LEU A 105 2.17 -30.40 -7.08
CA LEU A 105 1.65 -29.87 -5.82
C LEU A 105 1.10 -28.45 -5.97
N PHE A 106 1.49 -27.76 -7.05
CA PHE A 106 0.99 -26.43 -7.40
C PHE A 106 0.68 -26.38 -8.90
N SER A 107 -0.33 -25.60 -9.29
CA SER A 107 -0.61 -25.32 -10.69
C SER A 107 -0.77 -23.81 -10.90
N TRP A 108 -0.17 -23.32 -11.97
CA TRP A 108 -0.33 -21.93 -12.39
C TRP A 108 -1.69 -21.78 -13.06
N GLY A 109 -2.58 -21.02 -12.42
CA GLY A 109 -3.84 -20.58 -13.00
C GLY A 109 -3.79 -19.08 -13.34
N PRO A 110 -4.82 -18.55 -14.00
CA PRO A 110 -4.88 -17.13 -14.36
C PRO A 110 -4.70 -16.19 -13.15
N ALA A 111 -5.27 -16.54 -11.99
CA ALA A 111 -5.17 -15.75 -10.78
C ALA A 111 -3.74 -15.74 -10.19
N SER A 112 -3.08 -16.91 -10.09
CA SER A 112 -1.71 -16.97 -9.55
C SER A 112 -0.69 -16.36 -10.51
N ALA A 113 -0.91 -16.48 -11.82
CA ALA A 113 -0.12 -15.76 -12.82
C ALA A 113 -0.32 -14.25 -12.71
N ALA A 114 -1.56 -13.76 -12.53
CA ALA A 114 -1.83 -12.34 -12.31
C ALA A 114 -1.08 -11.81 -11.09
N VAL A 115 -1.09 -12.53 -9.96
CA VAL A 115 -0.30 -12.17 -8.76
C VAL A 115 1.20 -12.09 -9.09
N ALA A 116 1.76 -13.06 -9.82
CA ALA A 116 3.16 -13.00 -10.24
C ALA A 116 3.48 -11.76 -11.09
N TRP A 117 2.59 -11.40 -12.02
CA TRP A 117 2.73 -10.20 -12.84
C TRP A 117 2.66 -8.90 -12.03
N THR A 118 1.94 -8.85 -10.91
CA THR A 118 1.93 -7.65 -10.06
C THR A 118 3.33 -7.30 -9.56
N THR A 119 4.18 -8.29 -9.27
CA THR A 119 5.58 -8.04 -8.88
C THR A 119 6.37 -7.38 -10.00
N VAL A 120 6.16 -7.80 -11.25
CA VAL A 120 6.77 -7.14 -12.42
C VAL A 120 6.31 -5.69 -12.52
N VAL A 121 5.01 -5.42 -12.33
CA VAL A 121 4.48 -4.06 -12.36
C VAL A 121 5.09 -3.19 -11.25
N VAL A 122 5.24 -3.71 -10.03
CA VAL A 122 5.86 -2.98 -8.91
C VAL A 122 7.32 -2.62 -9.23
N TYR A 123 8.13 -3.58 -9.66
CA TYR A 123 9.54 -3.32 -10.01
C TYR A 123 9.71 -2.49 -11.27
N GLY A 124 8.87 -2.71 -12.28
CA GLY A 124 8.85 -1.90 -13.49
C GLY A 124 8.52 -0.44 -13.19
N THR A 125 7.50 -0.20 -12.36
CA THR A 125 7.14 1.16 -11.91
C THR A 125 8.30 1.82 -11.15
N TYR A 126 8.94 1.08 -10.24
CA TYR A 126 10.12 1.58 -9.54
C TYR A 126 11.28 1.91 -10.50
N ALA A 127 11.57 1.03 -11.47
CA ALA A 127 12.64 1.23 -12.43
C ALA A 127 12.39 2.45 -13.34
N VAL A 128 11.15 2.62 -13.81
CA VAL A 128 10.74 3.79 -14.60
C VAL A 128 10.86 5.07 -13.78
N ALA A 129 10.35 5.07 -12.55
CA ALA A 129 10.46 6.22 -11.65
C ALA A 129 11.93 6.57 -11.36
N LEU A 130 12.78 5.58 -11.08
CA LEU A 130 14.20 5.77 -10.84
C LEU A 130 14.90 6.35 -12.07
N GLY A 131 14.61 5.84 -13.26
CA GLY A 131 15.13 6.37 -14.52
C GLY A 131 14.73 7.83 -14.72
N TYR A 132 13.43 8.12 -14.59
CA TYR A 132 12.90 9.48 -14.70
C TYR A 132 13.60 10.47 -13.76
N PHE A 133 13.66 10.16 -12.46
CA PHE A 133 14.28 11.06 -11.48
C PHE A 133 15.78 11.21 -11.68
N ARG A 134 16.48 10.17 -12.17
CA ARG A 134 17.91 10.28 -12.53
C ARG A 134 18.13 11.21 -13.72
N HIS A 135 17.25 11.19 -14.71
CA HIS A 135 17.35 12.08 -15.87
C HIS A 135 17.01 13.54 -15.55
N THR A 136 16.14 13.81 -14.59
CA THR A 136 15.74 15.17 -14.22
C THR A 136 16.63 15.81 -13.15
N ALA A 137 17.37 15.01 -12.39
CA ALA A 137 18.25 15.47 -11.31
C ALA A 137 19.73 15.62 -11.72
N GLY A 138 20.08 15.26 -12.95
CA GLY A 138 21.41 15.47 -13.56
C GLY A 138 21.35 16.49 -14.67
#